data_AF-A0A7V4CTR1-F1
#
_entry.id   AF-A0A7V4CTR1-F1
#
_cell.length_a   1.000
_cell.length_b   1.000
_cell.length_c   1.000
_cell.angle_alpha   90.00
_cell.angle_beta   90.00
_cell.angle_gamma   90.00
#
_symmetry.space_group_name_H-M   'P 1'
#
loop_
_entity.id
_entity.type
_entity.pdbx_description
1 polymer ?
#
loop_
_entity_poly.entity_id
_entity_poly.type
_entity_poly.pdbx_seq_one_letter_code
_entity_poly.pdbx_strand_id
1 'polypeptide(L)'
;MKTKLLSNRIFLTTIKVITIIFVTYSCSETITPPKEEVLKDPREMTWTADTLAYPESIQTLMSNILAFNSKDIFIYGHEFNAKRNLYHYDGNKWEVYDLNKYLYGYNVSKMVAFSRNNIWGVGDRGSLEGLIFTYNGTTWAEVNPFAPYTKKYPPLFSIDGENPTEFYTCGREGIVLNYKNGIWAIDTIKVYLPKNPNYRLHDLVVYKNEVFILGAVSTFPELYEMHYFIKGKLNNWSIIDSMDFTKNIPFQRLGWGSFIKGSNGKLYSKGYQGYYEWVGSSWNYFYNPKYAWGFYVFRDNYMLSLGRGGAEYYNGENWIDLGLTIFKKYGDVTFRAAWTDGKELFLVGNTFDSYPQKTIVLHGK
;
A
#
# COMPACT_ATOMS: atom_id res chain seq x y z
N MET A 1 4.42 -77.33 40.26
CA MET A 1 4.29 -77.80 38.86
C MET A 1 5.25 -76.96 38.01
N LYS A 2 6.08 -77.63 37.20
CA LYS A 2 7.18 -77.19 36.29
C LYS A 2 6.99 -75.78 35.65
N THR A 3 8.00 -74.94 35.31
CA THR A 3 9.28 -75.22 34.60
C THR A 3 10.21 -73.97 34.51
N LYS A 4 11.54 -74.18 34.59
CA LYS A 4 12.73 -73.54 33.95
C LYS A 4 13.01 -72.01 34.06
N LEU A 5 14.10 -71.51 34.67
CA LEU A 5 15.57 -71.51 34.31
C LEU A 5 15.95 -70.64 33.09
N LEU A 6 16.68 -69.52 33.31
CA LEU A 6 18.10 -69.29 32.94
C LEU A 6 18.53 -67.81 32.83
N SER A 7 19.72 -67.56 33.39
CA SER A 7 20.69 -66.45 33.27
C SER A 7 20.79 -65.71 31.93
N ASN A 8 21.19 -64.42 31.94
CA ASN A 8 22.58 -63.97 31.65
C ASN A 8 22.74 -62.45 31.40
N ARG A 9 23.91 -61.93 31.83
CA ARG A 9 24.73 -60.84 31.25
C ARG A 9 24.25 -59.38 31.38
N ILE A 10 24.86 -58.66 32.33
CA ILE A 10 24.96 -57.20 32.34
C ILE A 10 26.17 -56.81 31.48
N PHE A 11 25.92 -56.06 30.41
CA PHE A 11 26.95 -55.51 29.52
C PHE A 11 27.48 -54.20 30.12
N LEU A 12 28.79 -54.15 30.38
CA LEU A 12 29.53 -52.93 30.67
C LEU A 12 29.85 -52.21 29.36
N THR A 13 29.35 -50.97 29.21
CA THR A 13 29.81 -50.06 28.15
C THR A 13 30.29 -48.77 28.79
N THR A 14 31.61 -48.63 28.90
CA THR A 14 32.34 -47.42 29.31
C THR A 14 32.08 -46.27 28.34
N ILE A 15 31.52 -45.16 28.83
CA ILE A 15 31.39 -43.89 28.10
C ILE A 15 32.71 -43.12 28.24
N LYS A 16 33.42 -42.91 27.13
CA LYS A 16 34.53 -41.95 27.04
C LYS A 16 33.95 -40.55 26.76
N VAL A 17 34.06 -39.65 27.72
CA VAL A 17 33.74 -38.22 27.53
C VAL A 17 34.95 -37.55 26.88
N ILE A 18 34.78 -37.05 25.66
CA ILE A 18 35.77 -36.24 24.95
C ILE A 18 35.43 -34.77 25.23
N THR A 19 36.30 -34.09 25.98
CA THR A 19 36.19 -32.65 26.24
C THR A 19 36.76 -31.90 25.04
N ILE A 20 35.89 -31.30 24.23
CA ILE A 20 36.28 -30.40 23.13
C ILE A 20 36.49 -29.00 23.72
N ILE A 21 37.75 -28.57 23.76
CA ILE A 21 38.13 -27.19 24.14
C ILE A 21 37.88 -26.29 22.93
N PHE A 22 36.80 -25.50 22.98
CA PHE A 22 36.58 -24.41 22.03
C PHE A 22 37.52 -23.25 22.35
N VAL A 23 38.59 -23.13 21.57
CA VAL A 23 39.42 -21.91 21.54
C VAL A 23 38.67 -20.87 20.72
N THR A 24 38.03 -19.91 21.37
CA THR A 24 37.42 -18.76 20.69
C THR A 24 38.51 -17.80 20.24
N TYR A 25 38.86 -17.85 18.95
CA TYR A 25 39.56 -16.77 18.28
C TYR A 25 38.64 -15.54 18.27
N SER A 26 38.91 -14.57 19.14
CA SER A 26 38.31 -13.24 19.07
C SER A 26 39.08 -12.45 18.02
N CYS A 27 38.59 -12.47 16.78
CA CYS A 27 38.85 -11.39 15.84
C CYS A 27 38.09 -10.16 16.34
N SER A 28 38.81 -9.11 16.74
CA SER A 28 38.23 -7.78 16.91
C SER A 28 37.94 -7.21 15.53
N GLU A 29 36.87 -7.67 14.88
CA GLU A 29 36.28 -6.92 13.79
C GLU A 29 35.65 -5.69 14.42
N THR A 30 36.32 -4.55 14.23
CA THR A 30 35.73 -3.23 14.46
C THR A 30 34.45 -3.19 13.64
N ILE A 31 33.30 -3.29 14.30
CA ILE A 31 32.00 -3.08 13.66
C ILE A 31 31.97 -1.61 13.28
N THR A 32 32.46 -1.29 12.08
CA THR A 32 32.21 -0.01 11.45
C THR A 32 30.69 0.12 11.40
N PRO A 33 30.09 1.20 11.95
CA PRO A 33 28.67 1.45 11.76
C PRO A 33 28.34 1.33 10.27
N PRO A 34 27.20 0.74 9.87
CA PRO A 34 26.81 0.71 8.47
C PRO A 34 26.95 2.13 7.93
N LYS A 35 27.81 2.31 6.91
CA LYS A 35 27.98 3.61 6.27
C LYS A 35 26.59 4.09 5.88
N GLU A 36 26.16 5.20 6.47
CA GLU A 36 24.82 5.73 6.25
C GLU A 36 24.62 5.89 4.75
N GLU A 37 23.59 5.21 4.24
CA GLU A 37 23.36 5.17 2.81
C GLU A 37 23.05 6.58 2.33
N VAL A 38 23.92 7.12 1.47
CA VAL A 38 23.78 8.48 0.96
C VAL A 38 22.55 8.54 0.07
N LEU A 39 21.53 9.24 0.55
CA LEU A 39 20.32 9.55 -0.21
C LEU A 39 20.64 10.61 -1.24
N LYS A 40 20.12 10.46 -2.45
CA LYS A 40 20.27 11.45 -3.50
C LYS A 40 19.17 12.50 -3.38
N ASP A 41 19.55 13.78 -3.37
CA ASP A 41 18.58 14.86 -3.39
C ASP A 41 17.87 14.91 -4.77
N PRO A 42 16.53 14.94 -4.84
CA PRO A 42 15.79 15.05 -6.09
C PRO A 42 16.22 16.19 -7.02
N ARG A 43 16.79 17.27 -6.47
CA ARG A 43 17.29 18.43 -7.23
C ARG A 43 18.59 18.14 -7.98
N GLU A 44 19.36 17.17 -7.51
CA GLU A 44 20.65 16.76 -8.10
C GLU A 44 20.47 15.59 -9.07
N MET A 45 19.25 15.06 -9.18
CA MET A 45 18.92 13.98 -10.10
C MET A 45 18.86 14.47 -11.54
N THR A 46 19.27 13.59 -12.46
CA THR A 46 18.97 13.75 -13.87
C THR A 46 17.61 13.12 -14.16
N TRP A 47 16.71 13.90 -14.74
CA TRP A 47 15.31 13.52 -14.92
C TRP A 47 14.99 13.14 -16.37
N THR A 48 14.47 11.92 -16.56
CA THR A 48 13.81 11.49 -17.80
C THR A 48 12.30 11.41 -17.60
N ALA A 49 11.56 11.38 -18.72
CA ALA A 49 10.11 11.28 -18.71
C ALA A 49 9.65 10.29 -19.76
N ASP A 50 8.86 9.31 -19.34
CA ASP A 50 8.13 8.41 -20.22
C ASP A 50 6.66 8.85 -20.27
N THR A 51 6.06 8.83 -21.47
CA THR A 51 4.64 9.11 -21.65
C THR A 51 3.93 7.82 -22.02
N LEU A 52 3.00 7.40 -21.17
CA LEU A 52 2.23 6.19 -21.32
C LEU A 52 0.83 6.55 -21.78
N ALA A 53 0.46 5.95 -22.91
CA ALA A 53 -0.86 6.04 -23.49
C ALA A 53 -1.18 4.70 -24.16
N TYR A 54 -2.45 4.30 -24.11
CA TYR A 54 -2.91 3.14 -24.86
C TYR A 54 -3.72 3.60 -26.09
N PRO A 55 -3.41 3.15 -27.31
CA PRO A 55 -4.04 3.67 -28.54
C PRO A 55 -5.58 3.61 -28.56
N GLU A 56 -6.18 2.62 -27.90
CA GLU A 56 -7.64 2.45 -27.85
C GLU A 56 -8.27 3.06 -26.58
N SER A 57 -7.51 3.86 -25.82
CA SER A 57 -8.01 4.54 -24.62
C SER A 57 -7.94 6.05 -24.77
N ILE A 58 -9.01 6.72 -24.35
CA ILE A 58 -9.07 8.19 -24.29
C ILE A 58 -8.51 8.75 -22.97
N GLN A 59 -8.26 7.89 -21.99
CA GLN A 59 -7.71 8.24 -20.68
C GLN A 59 -6.83 7.10 -20.17
N THR A 60 -5.51 7.31 -20.12
CA THR A 60 -4.56 6.44 -19.39
C THR A 60 -4.11 7.20 -18.14
N LEU A 61 -4.76 6.93 -17.01
CA LEU A 61 -4.62 7.67 -15.74
C LEU A 61 -4.14 6.73 -14.62
N MET A 62 -2.87 6.35 -14.67
CA MET A 62 -2.24 5.53 -13.62
C MET A 62 -2.05 6.37 -12.36
N SER A 63 -2.32 5.78 -11.21
CA SER A 63 -2.36 6.50 -9.92
C SER A 63 -1.73 5.74 -8.76
N ASN A 64 -1.35 4.48 -8.97
CA ASN A 64 -0.69 3.63 -7.99
C ASN A 64 0.62 3.06 -8.56
N ILE A 65 1.52 2.71 -7.65
CA ILE A 65 2.82 2.11 -7.94
C ILE A 65 3.02 0.90 -7.02
N LEU A 66 3.50 -0.20 -7.61
CA LEU A 66 3.97 -1.40 -6.91
C LEU A 66 5.38 -1.67 -7.42
N ALA A 67 6.38 -1.37 -6.59
CA ALA A 67 7.78 -1.44 -6.98
C ALA A 67 8.55 -2.44 -6.10
N PHE A 68 9.35 -3.27 -6.75
CA PHE A 68 10.25 -4.22 -6.09
C PHE A 68 11.68 -3.70 -6.02
N ASN A 69 12.11 -2.99 -7.06
CA ASN A 69 13.34 -2.19 -7.13
C ASN A 69 13.24 -1.24 -8.35
N SER A 70 14.30 -0.48 -8.62
CA SER A 70 14.33 0.47 -9.75
C SER A 70 14.26 -0.16 -11.15
N LYS A 71 14.21 -1.50 -11.24
CA LYS A 71 14.14 -2.26 -12.50
C LYS A 71 12.95 -3.21 -12.58
N ASP A 72 12.04 -3.14 -11.63
CA ASP A 72 10.83 -3.96 -11.62
C ASP A 72 9.72 -3.20 -10.89
N ILE A 73 8.95 -2.47 -11.69
CA ILE A 73 7.91 -1.57 -11.20
C ILE A 73 6.64 -1.79 -12.03
N PHE A 74 5.53 -1.98 -11.33
CA PHE A 74 4.21 -1.93 -11.92
C PHE A 74 3.55 -0.62 -11.56
N ILE A 75 2.85 -0.02 -12.52
CA ILE A 75 1.91 1.06 -12.25
C ILE A 75 0.53 0.66 -12.77
N TYR A 76 -0.48 1.16 -12.08
CA TYR A 76 -1.86 0.79 -12.34
C TYR A 76 -2.80 1.90 -11.91
N GLY A 77 -4.02 1.90 -12.44
CA GLY A 77 -5.02 2.91 -12.16
C GLY A 77 -6.17 2.83 -13.14
N HIS A 78 -6.65 3.99 -13.58
CA HIS A 78 -7.78 4.08 -14.49
C HIS A 78 -7.32 4.07 -15.94
N GLU A 79 -7.94 3.23 -16.75
CA GLU A 79 -7.84 3.31 -18.19
C GLU A 79 -9.24 3.21 -18.79
N PHE A 80 -9.63 4.19 -19.62
CA PHE A 80 -10.93 4.21 -20.27
C PHE A 80 -10.91 3.28 -21.50
N ASN A 81 -10.89 1.97 -21.25
CA ASN A 81 -11.12 0.92 -22.22
C ASN A 81 -11.58 -0.35 -21.48
N ALA A 82 -11.84 -1.43 -22.23
CA ALA A 82 -12.20 -2.72 -21.65
C ALA A 82 -11.00 -3.47 -21.01
N LYS A 83 -9.77 -3.18 -21.45
CA LYS A 83 -8.55 -3.90 -21.08
C LYS A 83 -7.92 -3.45 -19.76
N ARG A 84 -8.16 -2.22 -19.30
CA ARG A 84 -7.77 -1.69 -17.99
C ARG A 84 -6.34 -2.09 -17.62
N ASN A 85 -5.41 -1.77 -18.51
CA ASN A 85 -4.06 -2.30 -18.47
C ASN A 85 -3.29 -1.87 -17.21
N LEU A 86 -2.33 -2.71 -16.83
CA LEU A 86 -1.22 -2.32 -15.98
C LEU A 86 -0.03 -1.98 -16.89
N TYR A 87 0.96 -1.27 -16.37
CA TYR A 87 2.23 -1.06 -17.07
C TYR A 87 3.38 -1.56 -16.22
N HIS A 88 4.32 -2.28 -16.84
CA HIS A 88 5.50 -2.85 -16.20
C HIS A 88 6.77 -2.19 -16.73
N TYR A 89 7.65 -1.79 -15.83
CA TYR A 89 9.00 -1.30 -16.12
C TYR A 89 10.02 -2.39 -15.81
N ASP A 90 10.79 -2.79 -16.83
CA ASP A 90 11.80 -3.85 -16.76
C ASP A 90 13.22 -3.33 -16.43
N GLY A 91 13.33 -2.05 -16.07
CA GLY A 91 14.62 -1.36 -15.90
C GLY A 91 15.13 -0.65 -17.14
N ASN A 92 14.49 -0.84 -18.30
CA ASN A 92 14.81 -0.18 -19.55
C ASN A 92 13.63 0.58 -20.14
N LYS A 93 12.44 -0.03 -20.17
CA LYS A 93 11.24 0.52 -20.81
C LYS A 93 9.96 0.11 -20.08
N TRP A 94 8.91 0.88 -20.33
CA TRP A 94 7.55 0.54 -19.92
C TRP A 94 6.85 -0.28 -21.00
N GLU A 95 6.18 -1.35 -20.60
CA GLU A 95 5.34 -2.17 -21.47
C GLU A 95 3.95 -2.40 -20.87
N VAL A 96 2.96 -2.59 -21.74
CA VAL A 96 1.60 -2.96 -21.33
C VAL A 96 1.61 -4.36 -20.73
N TYR A 97 1.17 -4.47 -19.49
CA TYR A 97 0.91 -5.72 -18.80
C TYR A 97 -0.59 -6.03 -18.83
N ASP A 98 -0.97 -6.92 -19.74
CA ASP A 98 -2.37 -7.31 -19.98
C ASP A 98 -2.84 -8.33 -18.94
N LEU A 99 -3.35 -7.81 -17.82
CA LEU A 99 -3.96 -8.62 -16.76
C LEU A 99 -5.33 -9.20 -17.20
N ASN A 100 -5.93 -8.68 -18.28
CA ASN A 100 -7.18 -9.19 -18.82
C ASN A 100 -7.10 -10.61 -19.39
N LYS A 101 -5.88 -11.09 -19.68
CA LYS A 101 -5.62 -12.51 -20.02
C LYS A 101 -5.97 -13.47 -18.90
N TYR A 102 -5.99 -13.00 -17.65
CA TYR A 102 -6.22 -13.82 -16.46
C TYR A 102 -7.50 -13.44 -15.73
N LEU A 103 -7.84 -12.15 -15.72
CA LEU A 103 -8.98 -11.60 -15.02
C LEU A 103 -9.83 -10.81 -16.00
N TYR A 104 -11.08 -11.19 -16.25
CA TYR A 104 -11.97 -10.36 -17.06
C TYR A 104 -12.37 -9.07 -16.31
N GLY A 105 -12.73 -7.98 -16.99
CA GLY A 105 -13.66 -6.94 -16.48
C GLY A 105 -13.40 -6.40 -15.06
N TYR A 106 -12.15 -6.12 -14.70
CA TYR A 106 -11.74 -5.72 -13.35
C TYR A 106 -11.50 -4.22 -13.23
N ASN A 107 -11.64 -3.62 -12.05
CA ASN A 107 -10.89 -2.44 -11.63
C ASN A 107 -9.95 -2.87 -10.52
N VAL A 108 -8.71 -2.40 -10.55
CA VAL A 108 -7.77 -2.62 -9.44
C VAL A 108 -7.79 -1.39 -8.53
N SER A 109 -8.23 -1.57 -7.29
CA SER A 109 -8.17 -0.52 -6.27
C SER A 109 -6.78 -0.45 -5.64
N LYS A 110 -6.26 -1.60 -5.18
CA LYS A 110 -5.00 -1.68 -4.45
C LYS A 110 -4.35 -3.05 -4.60
N MET A 111 -3.03 -3.09 -4.59
CA MET A 111 -2.24 -4.31 -4.51
C MET A 111 -1.24 -4.23 -3.36
N VAL A 112 -0.92 -5.38 -2.78
CA VAL A 112 0.14 -5.59 -1.81
C VAL A 112 1.03 -6.73 -2.31
N ALA A 113 2.35 -6.55 -2.23
CA ALA A 113 3.29 -7.62 -2.53
C ALA A 113 4.04 -8.04 -1.27
N PHE A 114 3.98 -9.33 -0.96
CA PHE A 114 4.81 -9.95 0.09
C PHE A 114 6.13 -10.45 -0.48
N SER A 115 6.16 -10.76 -1.77
CA SER A 115 7.37 -11.02 -2.56
C SER A 115 7.04 -10.84 -4.05
N ARG A 116 8.03 -10.95 -4.94
CA ARG A 116 7.80 -10.95 -6.41
C ARG A 116 6.86 -12.05 -6.87
N ASN A 117 6.80 -13.15 -6.12
CA ASN A 117 6.00 -14.33 -6.45
C ASN A 117 4.77 -14.47 -5.54
N ASN A 118 4.45 -13.44 -4.76
CA ASN A 118 3.28 -13.44 -3.88
C ASN A 118 2.73 -12.01 -3.81
N ILE A 119 1.81 -11.74 -4.74
CA ILE A 119 1.11 -10.46 -4.85
C ILE A 119 -0.37 -10.73 -4.65
N TRP A 120 -1.03 -9.84 -3.93
CA TRP A 120 -2.48 -9.84 -3.77
C TRP A 120 -3.03 -8.50 -4.23
N GLY A 121 -4.18 -8.55 -4.88
CA GLY A 121 -4.88 -7.36 -5.35
C GLY A 121 -6.35 -7.44 -5.02
N VAL A 122 -6.95 -6.27 -4.85
CA VAL A 122 -8.37 -6.10 -4.59
C VAL A 122 -8.96 -5.02 -5.49
N GLY A 123 -10.27 -5.11 -5.70
CA GLY A 123 -11.00 -4.10 -6.44
C GLY A 123 -12.44 -4.49 -6.70
N ASP A 124 -12.89 -4.28 -7.93
CA ASP A 124 -14.28 -4.50 -8.31
C ASP A 124 -14.47 -5.00 -9.75
N ARG A 125 -15.68 -5.50 -10.02
CA ARG A 125 -16.25 -5.80 -11.33
C ARG A 125 -17.45 -4.87 -11.56
N GLY A 126 -17.19 -3.56 -11.60
CA GLY A 126 -18.24 -2.56 -11.66
C GLY A 126 -18.73 -2.15 -10.27
N SER A 127 -19.93 -1.57 -10.18
CA SER A 127 -20.32 -0.84 -8.96
C SER A 127 -20.72 -1.72 -7.76
N LEU A 128 -20.96 -3.01 -7.95
CA LEU A 128 -21.63 -3.87 -6.95
C LEU A 128 -20.88 -5.15 -6.58
N GLU A 129 -19.82 -5.50 -7.31
CA GLU A 129 -19.15 -6.80 -7.15
C GLU A 129 -17.67 -6.57 -6.85
N GLY A 130 -17.21 -7.05 -5.70
CA GLY A 130 -15.81 -7.02 -5.30
C GLY A 130 -14.99 -8.07 -6.02
N LEU A 131 -13.68 -7.82 -6.04
CA LEU A 131 -12.69 -8.67 -6.66
C LEU A 131 -11.51 -8.85 -5.71
N ILE A 132 -11.04 -10.09 -5.58
CA ILE A 132 -9.75 -10.44 -4.96
C ILE A 132 -9.00 -11.31 -5.97
N PHE A 133 -7.72 -11.04 -6.16
CA PHE A 133 -6.88 -11.81 -7.05
C PHE A 133 -5.46 -11.94 -6.49
N THR A 134 -4.74 -12.96 -6.94
CA THR A 134 -3.38 -13.24 -6.47
C THR A 134 -2.45 -13.65 -7.62
N TYR A 135 -1.16 -13.38 -7.46
CA TYR A 135 -0.08 -13.81 -8.33
C TYR A 135 0.88 -14.72 -7.56
N ASN A 136 1.21 -15.85 -8.16
CA ASN A 136 2.10 -16.86 -7.57
C ASN A 136 3.53 -16.87 -8.16
N GLY A 137 3.92 -15.84 -8.94
CA GLY A 137 5.19 -15.82 -9.69
C GLY A 137 5.09 -16.34 -11.13
N THR A 138 3.94 -16.88 -11.51
CA THR A 138 3.71 -17.42 -12.86
C THR A 138 2.37 -16.98 -13.44
N THR A 139 1.29 -17.10 -12.68
CA THR A 139 -0.07 -16.86 -13.15
C THR A 139 -0.85 -16.02 -12.15
N TRP A 140 -1.74 -15.18 -12.67
CA TRP A 140 -2.76 -14.53 -11.87
C TRP A 140 -4.00 -15.43 -11.77
N ALA A 141 -4.65 -15.39 -10.61
CA ALA A 141 -5.90 -16.11 -10.36
C ALA A 141 -6.84 -15.27 -9.50
N GLU A 142 -8.13 -15.33 -9.82
CA GLU A 142 -9.19 -14.80 -8.95
C GLU A 142 -9.36 -15.69 -7.72
N VAL A 143 -9.61 -15.05 -6.58
CA VAL A 143 -9.84 -15.72 -5.29
C VAL A 143 -11.25 -15.41 -4.82
N ASN A 144 -12.04 -16.45 -4.60
CA ASN A 144 -13.35 -16.34 -3.98
C ASN A 144 -13.21 -16.58 -2.45
N PRO A 145 -13.35 -15.54 -1.60
CA PRO A 145 -13.24 -15.69 -0.15
C PRO A 145 -14.43 -16.47 0.45
N PHE A 146 -15.49 -16.73 -0.32
CA PHE A 146 -16.68 -17.48 0.10
C PHE A 146 -16.73 -18.90 -0.45
N ALA A 147 -15.64 -19.41 -1.05
CA ALA A 147 -15.62 -20.76 -1.62
C ALA A 147 -16.10 -21.80 -0.59
N PRO A 148 -16.96 -22.77 -0.99
CA PRO A 148 -17.40 -23.07 -2.35
C PRO A 148 -18.60 -22.25 -2.86
N TYR A 149 -19.15 -21.32 -2.09
CA TYR A 149 -20.33 -20.54 -2.48
C TYR A 149 -19.99 -19.43 -3.47
N THR A 150 -20.83 -19.23 -4.50
CA THR A 150 -20.72 -18.13 -5.46
C THR A 150 -21.35 -16.83 -4.92
N LYS A 151 -21.07 -16.48 -3.68
CA LYS A 151 -21.65 -15.30 -3.04
C LYS A 151 -20.88 -14.06 -3.50
N LYS A 152 -21.60 -13.11 -4.12
CA LYS A 152 -21.06 -11.78 -4.40
C LYS A 152 -20.88 -11.00 -3.10
N TYR A 153 -19.84 -10.17 -3.10
CA TYR A 153 -19.51 -9.26 -2.01
C TYR A 153 -19.30 -7.86 -2.59
N PRO A 154 -19.45 -6.80 -1.76
CA PRO A 154 -19.30 -5.44 -2.24
C PRO A 154 -17.84 -5.11 -2.66
N PRO A 155 -17.63 -4.05 -3.47
CA PRO A 155 -16.32 -3.57 -3.89
C PRO A 155 -15.32 -3.42 -2.74
N LEU A 156 -14.07 -3.81 -2.99
CA LEU A 156 -12.95 -3.67 -2.06
C LEU A 156 -12.03 -2.53 -2.49
N PHE A 157 -11.54 -1.76 -1.52
CA PHE A 157 -10.81 -0.52 -1.77
C PHE A 157 -9.37 -0.54 -1.30
N SER A 158 -9.07 -1.29 -0.23
CA SER A 158 -7.70 -1.36 0.30
C SER A 158 -7.37 -2.75 0.81
N ILE A 159 -6.10 -3.12 0.70
CA ILE A 159 -5.50 -4.37 1.17
C ILE A 159 -4.13 -4.05 1.77
N ASP A 160 -3.85 -4.57 2.96
CA ASP A 160 -2.53 -4.49 3.59
C ASP A 160 -2.30 -5.66 4.55
N GLY A 161 -1.03 -5.96 4.80
CA GLY A 161 -0.57 -7.02 5.68
C GLY A 161 0.93 -6.90 5.94
N GLU A 162 1.39 -7.43 7.07
CA GLU A 162 2.83 -7.46 7.39
C GLU A 162 3.50 -8.75 6.89
N ASN A 163 2.72 -9.78 6.55
CA ASN A 163 3.22 -11.07 6.10
C ASN A 163 2.18 -11.80 5.24
N PRO A 164 2.57 -12.79 4.41
CA PRO A 164 1.65 -13.46 3.50
C PRO A 164 0.67 -14.43 4.18
N THR A 165 0.85 -14.72 5.47
CA THR A 165 0.00 -15.68 6.20
C THR A 165 -1.17 -15.00 6.90
N GLU A 166 -1.11 -13.69 7.11
CA GLU A 166 -2.20 -12.91 7.70
C GLU A 166 -2.25 -11.49 7.13
N PHE A 167 -3.35 -11.16 6.47
CA PHE A 167 -3.59 -9.82 5.92
C PHE A 167 -5.08 -9.49 5.88
N TYR A 168 -5.40 -8.23 5.61
CA TYR A 168 -6.75 -7.71 5.66
C TYR A 168 -7.08 -6.91 4.39
N THR A 169 -8.36 -6.94 4.03
CA THR A 169 -8.92 -6.06 3.00
C THR A 169 -10.21 -5.45 3.51
N CYS A 170 -10.52 -4.24 3.07
CA CYS A 170 -11.76 -3.55 3.42
C CYS A 170 -12.41 -2.90 2.20
N GLY A 171 -13.70 -2.55 2.32
CA GLY A 171 -14.43 -2.00 1.20
C GLY A 171 -15.76 -1.34 1.53
N ARG A 172 -16.63 -1.31 0.52
CA ARG A 172 -17.97 -0.75 0.59
C ARG A 172 -18.84 -1.50 1.60
N GLU A 173 -19.82 -0.81 2.18
CA GLU A 173 -20.76 -1.33 3.18
C GLU A 173 -20.10 -1.78 4.50
N GLY A 174 -18.87 -1.32 4.78
CA GLY A 174 -18.19 -1.66 6.02
C GLY A 174 -17.52 -3.02 6.03
N ILE A 175 -17.45 -3.71 4.88
CA ILE A 175 -16.89 -5.06 4.82
C ILE A 175 -15.41 -5.06 5.19
N VAL A 176 -15.02 -6.02 6.02
CA VAL A 176 -13.63 -6.37 6.28
C VAL A 176 -13.47 -7.86 6.10
N LEU A 177 -12.47 -8.27 5.31
CA LEU A 177 -12.07 -9.66 5.16
C LEU A 177 -10.68 -9.83 5.75
N ASN A 178 -10.48 -10.90 6.49
CA ASN A 178 -9.18 -11.34 6.98
C ASN A 178 -8.81 -12.65 6.30
N TYR A 179 -7.65 -12.68 5.68
CA TYR A 179 -7.02 -13.92 5.26
C TYR A 179 -6.08 -14.37 6.36
N LYS A 180 -6.21 -15.61 6.81
CA LYS A 180 -5.30 -16.22 7.78
C LYS A 180 -5.05 -17.68 7.44
N ASN A 181 -3.80 -18.03 7.10
CA ASN A 181 -3.37 -19.40 6.80
C ASN A 181 -4.27 -20.14 5.80
N GLY A 182 -4.62 -19.50 4.68
CA GLY A 182 -5.49 -20.11 3.66
C GLY A 182 -6.99 -19.98 3.93
N ILE A 183 -7.39 -19.43 5.08
CA ILE A 183 -8.80 -19.31 5.47
C ILE A 183 -9.22 -17.85 5.44
N TRP A 184 -10.37 -17.59 4.84
CA TRP A 184 -11.00 -16.28 4.84
C TRP A 184 -12.04 -16.20 5.96
N ALA A 185 -11.99 -15.11 6.71
CA ALA A 185 -12.98 -14.74 7.70
C ALA A 185 -13.50 -13.33 7.41
N ILE A 186 -14.75 -13.07 7.80
CA ILE A 186 -15.52 -11.93 7.31
C ILE A 186 -16.17 -11.22 8.48
N ASP A 187 -16.14 -9.90 8.43
CA ASP A 187 -16.81 -9.05 9.38
C ASP A 187 -17.33 -7.79 8.68
N THR A 188 -18.13 -7.02 9.40
CA THR A 188 -18.66 -5.74 8.96
C THR A 188 -18.59 -4.76 10.11
N ILE A 189 -17.81 -3.69 9.93
CA ILE A 189 -17.74 -2.61 10.91
C ILE A 189 -19.05 -1.84 10.85
N LYS A 190 -19.74 -1.73 11.98
CA LYS A 190 -21.00 -0.99 12.09
C LYS A 190 -20.73 0.42 12.62
N VAL A 191 -21.32 1.40 11.96
CA VAL A 191 -21.34 2.81 12.37
C VAL A 191 -22.78 3.33 12.29
N TYR A 192 -23.02 4.55 12.75
CA TYR A 192 -24.32 5.19 12.51
C TYR A 192 -24.50 5.43 11.00
N LEU A 193 -25.63 4.97 10.47
CA LEU A 193 -25.98 5.07 9.06
C LEU A 193 -27.25 5.91 8.89
N PRO A 194 -27.17 7.11 8.29
CA PRO A 194 -28.35 7.86 7.89
C PRO A 194 -29.10 7.14 6.75
N LYS A 195 -30.26 7.67 6.35
CA LYS A 195 -31.02 7.14 5.21
C LYS A 195 -30.21 7.23 3.92
N ASN A 196 -30.20 6.16 3.13
CA ASN A 196 -29.47 6.04 1.85
C ASN A 196 -27.97 6.39 1.93
N PRO A 197 -27.20 5.73 2.82
CA PRO A 197 -25.81 6.07 3.03
C PRO A 197 -24.93 5.49 1.92
N ASN A 198 -23.93 6.26 1.50
CA ASN A 198 -22.72 5.72 0.88
C ASN A 198 -21.70 5.46 1.98
N TYR A 199 -21.63 4.21 2.46
CA TYR A 199 -20.70 3.78 3.48
C TYR A 199 -19.54 2.99 2.86
N ARG A 200 -18.30 3.39 3.17
CA ARG A 200 -17.09 2.77 2.64
C ARG A 200 -15.92 2.83 3.63
N LEU A 201 -15.19 1.73 3.72
CA LEU A 201 -13.85 1.66 4.32
C LEU A 201 -12.84 1.80 3.19
N HIS A 202 -12.26 2.99 3.05
CA HIS A 202 -11.54 3.38 1.84
C HIS A 202 -10.03 3.22 1.95
N ASP A 203 -9.47 3.09 3.16
CA ASP A 203 -8.07 2.77 3.33
C ASP A 203 -7.83 1.92 4.59
N LEU A 204 -6.81 1.07 4.53
CA LEU A 204 -6.47 0.11 5.59
C LEU A 204 -4.95 -0.01 5.68
N VAL A 205 -4.45 -0.01 6.92
CA VAL A 205 -3.06 -0.31 7.23
C VAL A 205 -2.99 -1.33 8.36
N VAL A 206 -2.17 -2.35 8.17
CA VAL A 206 -1.72 -3.26 9.24
C VAL A 206 -0.40 -2.73 9.77
N TYR A 207 -0.34 -2.46 11.07
CA TYR A 207 0.82 -1.85 11.72
C TYR A 207 0.95 -2.39 13.15
N LYS A 208 2.11 -2.97 13.45
CA LYS A 208 2.44 -3.52 14.78
C LYS A 208 1.38 -4.51 15.27
N ASN A 209 0.97 -5.45 14.40
CA ASN A 209 -0.07 -6.45 14.69
C ASN A 209 -1.47 -5.87 15.02
N GLU A 210 -1.74 -4.62 14.67
CA GLU A 210 -3.04 -3.98 14.75
C GLU A 210 -3.52 -3.53 13.37
N VAL A 211 -4.83 -3.50 13.17
CA VAL A 211 -5.42 -3.03 11.91
C VAL A 211 -6.06 -1.67 12.16
N PHE A 212 -5.67 -0.71 11.33
CA PHE A 212 -6.18 0.65 11.33
C PHE A 212 -6.90 0.90 10.00
N ILE A 213 -8.07 1.52 10.06
CA ILE A 213 -8.95 1.69 8.90
C ILE A 213 -9.48 3.12 8.88
N LEU A 214 -9.45 3.75 7.71
CA LEU A 214 -10.22 4.95 7.42
C LEU A 214 -11.55 4.56 6.77
N GLY A 215 -12.64 4.98 7.42
CA GLY A 215 -14.00 4.77 6.95
C GLY A 215 -14.74 6.08 6.80
N ALA A 216 -15.72 6.11 5.91
CA ALA A 216 -16.54 7.29 5.69
C ALA A 216 -17.97 6.93 5.31
N VAL A 217 -18.90 7.73 5.81
CA VAL A 217 -20.32 7.68 5.49
C VAL A 217 -20.71 9.03 4.91
N SER A 218 -21.25 9.03 3.70
CA SER A 218 -21.75 10.24 3.06
C SER A 218 -23.16 10.05 2.50
N THR A 219 -24.00 11.08 2.47
CA THR A 219 -25.29 11.05 1.75
C THR A 219 -25.35 12.13 0.69
N PHE A 220 -26.14 11.88 -0.35
CA PHE A 220 -26.51 12.85 -1.35
C PHE A 220 -28.03 12.77 -1.56
N PRO A 221 -28.77 13.88 -1.56
CA PRO A 221 -28.32 15.29 -1.60
C PRO A 221 -28.12 15.96 -0.23
N GLU A 222 -28.31 15.29 0.90
CA GLU A 222 -28.36 15.93 2.22
C GLU A 222 -26.99 16.42 2.76
N LEU A 223 -25.92 16.28 1.96
CA LEU A 223 -24.54 16.72 2.25
C LEU A 223 -24.02 16.26 3.62
N TYR A 224 -24.48 15.12 4.11
CA TYR A 224 -23.90 14.48 5.29
C TYR A 224 -22.57 13.84 4.93
N GLU A 225 -21.55 14.05 5.75
CA GLU A 225 -20.25 13.38 5.59
C GLU A 225 -19.57 13.20 6.95
N MET A 226 -19.39 11.94 7.34
CA MET A 226 -18.63 11.55 8.52
C MET A 226 -17.45 10.68 8.12
N HIS A 227 -16.28 10.96 8.69
CA HIS A 227 -15.10 10.12 8.61
C HIS A 227 -14.81 9.48 9.97
N TYR A 228 -14.26 8.28 9.94
CA TYR A 228 -13.97 7.45 11.10
C TYR A 228 -12.55 6.91 11.00
N PHE A 229 -11.84 6.98 12.12
CA PHE A 229 -10.61 6.24 12.31
C PHE A 229 -10.91 5.05 13.22
N ILE A 230 -10.78 3.86 12.65
CA ILE A 230 -11.17 2.61 13.30
C ILE A 230 -9.91 1.79 13.55
N LYS A 231 -9.86 1.14 14.71
CA LYS A 231 -8.77 0.30 15.13
C LYS A 231 -9.33 -1.03 15.66
N GLY A 232 -8.67 -2.14 15.35
CA GLY A 232 -9.00 -3.40 15.98
C GLY A 232 -8.54 -4.64 15.23
N LYS A 233 -9.28 -5.73 15.45
CA LYS A 233 -9.18 -7.00 14.75
C LYS A 233 -10.58 -7.50 14.41
N LEU A 234 -10.66 -8.57 13.63
CA LEU A 234 -11.92 -9.21 13.30
C LEU A 234 -12.78 -9.47 14.56
N ASN A 235 -14.05 -9.10 14.49
CA ASN A 235 -15.06 -9.15 15.55
C ASN A 235 -14.79 -8.24 16.77
N ASN A 236 -13.77 -7.39 16.73
CA ASN A 236 -13.41 -6.48 17.82
C ASN A 236 -12.85 -5.16 17.25
N TRP A 237 -13.76 -4.31 16.77
CA TRP A 237 -13.44 -3.00 16.20
C TRP A 237 -13.86 -1.87 17.13
N SER A 238 -13.03 -0.84 17.22
CA SER A 238 -13.29 0.37 17.98
C SER A 238 -13.11 1.59 17.08
N ILE A 239 -14.10 2.48 17.06
CA ILE A 239 -13.92 3.82 16.54
C ILE A 239 -13.09 4.58 17.57
N ILE A 240 -11.87 4.95 17.20
CA ILE A 240 -10.94 5.67 18.08
C ILE A 240 -10.87 7.17 17.75
N ASP A 241 -11.38 7.57 16.58
CA ASP A 241 -11.56 8.97 16.22
C ASP A 241 -12.66 9.14 15.15
N SER A 242 -13.22 10.34 15.02
CA SER A 242 -14.18 10.68 13.96
C SER A 242 -14.18 12.16 13.59
N MET A 243 -14.68 12.48 12.40
CA MET A 243 -14.83 13.84 11.90
C MET A 243 -16.15 14.04 11.20
N ASP A 244 -16.83 15.13 11.56
CA ASP A 244 -18.08 15.57 10.96
C ASP A 244 -17.83 16.70 9.97
N PHE A 245 -17.79 16.36 8.69
CA PHE A 245 -17.52 17.30 7.60
C PHE A 245 -18.74 18.16 7.24
N THR A 246 -19.89 17.91 7.87
CA THR A 246 -21.05 18.84 7.79
C THR A 246 -20.80 20.10 8.62
N LYS A 247 -19.83 20.05 9.53
CA LYS A 247 -19.42 21.17 10.36
C LYS A 247 -18.17 21.80 9.76
N ASN A 248 -18.05 23.12 9.89
CA ASN A 248 -16.81 23.82 9.55
C ASN A 248 -15.76 23.57 10.64
N ILE A 249 -15.07 22.43 10.54
CA ILE A 249 -14.06 22.01 11.53
C ILE A 249 -12.66 22.38 11.01
N PRO A 250 -11.84 23.13 11.78
CA PRO A 250 -10.43 23.33 11.46
C PRO A 250 -9.64 22.03 11.68
N PHE A 251 -8.53 21.84 10.96
CA PHE A 251 -7.63 20.70 11.14
C PHE A 251 -8.27 19.34 10.82
N GLN A 252 -8.81 19.22 9.60
CA GLN A 252 -9.41 17.99 9.07
C GLN A 252 -8.35 16.91 8.84
N ARG A 253 -7.95 16.21 9.92
CA ARG A 253 -6.95 15.12 9.95
C ARG A 253 -7.39 13.81 9.32
N LEU A 254 -8.70 13.57 9.22
CA LEU A 254 -9.29 12.49 8.45
C LEU A 254 -9.83 13.06 7.13
N GLY A 255 -10.24 12.19 6.22
CA GLY A 255 -10.83 12.60 4.95
C GLY A 255 -10.63 11.55 3.87
N TRP A 256 -11.02 11.89 2.64
CA TRP A 256 -10.79 11.06 1.44
C TRP A 256 -9.32 10.96 0.99
N GLY A 257 -8.40 11.47 1.80
CA GLY A 257 -6.98 11.31 1.52
C GLY A 257 -6.46 9.91 1.83
N SER A 258 -5.17 9.73 1.58
CA SER A 258 -4.46 8.48 1.83
C SER A 258 -4.14 8.31 3.31
N PHE A 259 -4.19 7.06 3.77
CA PHE A 259 -3.65 6.61 5.04
C PHE A 259 -2.38 5.81 4.77
N ILE A 260 -1.26 6.25 5.33
CA ILE A 260 0.07 5.85 4.88
C ILE A 260 0.84 5.25 6.03
N LYS A 261 1.35 4.02 5.82
CA LYS A 261 2.45 3.43 6.57
C LYS A 261 3.76 3.85 5.91
N GLY A 262 4.47 4.80 6.50
CA GLY A 262 5.76 5.22 6.00
C GLY A 262 6.82 4.13 6.18
N SER A 263 7.82 4.11 5.30
CA SER A 263 8.95 3.17 5.44
C SER A 263 9.83 3.49 6.67
N ASN A 264 9.65 4.66 7.27
CA ASN A 264 10.18 5.04 8.58
C ASN A 264 9.42 4.40 9.77
N GLY A 265 8.41 3.55 9.52
CA GLY A 265 7.67 2.85 10.55
C GLY A 265 6.67 3.73 11.31
N LYS A 266 6.20 4.83 10.72
CA LYS A 266 5.18 5.72 11.28
C LYS A 266 3.90 5.70 10.46
N LEU A 267 2.81 6.15 11.07
CA LEU A 267 1.49 6.22 10.46
C LEU A 267 1.10 7.66 10.20
N TYR A 268 0.59 7.92 8.99
CA TYR A 268 0.25 9.25 8.54
C TYR A 268 -1.13 9.27 7.91
N SER A 269 -1.83 10.40 8.09
CA SER A 269 -3.06 10.69 7.36
C SER A 269 -2.88 11.95 6.53
N LYS A 270 -3.39 11.86 5.30
CA LYS A 270 -3.58 13.00 4.42
C LYS A 270 -4.96 13.59 4.67
N GLY A 271 -5.04 14.54 5.58
CA GLY A 271 -6.23 15.33 5.81
C GLY A 271 -6.58 16.25 4.63
N TYR A 272 -7.74 16.91 4.67
CA TYR A 272 -8.07 17.95 3.67
C TYR A 272 -7.17 19.18 3.78
N GLN A 273 -6.72 19.50 5.01
CA GLN A 273 -5.97 20.73 5.33
C GLN A 273 -4.52 20.48 5.77
N GLY A 274 -3.97 19.29 5.51
CA GLY A 274 -2.58 19.01 5.86
C GLY A 274 -2.25 17.56 6.11
N TYR A 275 -1.04 17.33 6.59
CA TYR A 275 -0.49 16.04 6.95
C TYR A 275 -0.40 15.90 8.47
N TYR A 276 -0.76 14.71 8.91
CA TYR A 276 -0.88 14.38 10.33
C TYR A 276 -0.16 13.07 10.60
N GLU A 277 0.61 13.02 11.68
CA GLU A 277 1.24 11.80 12.19
C GLU A 277 0.41 11.24 13.35
N TRP A 278 0.15 9.94 13.35
CA TRP A 278 -0.47 9.27 14.49
C TRP A 278 0.59 8.90 15.52
N VAL A 279 0.50 9.48 16.73
CA VAL A 279 1.46 9.26 17.82
C VAL A 279 0.97 8.25 18.87
N GLY A 280 -0.03 7.44 18.54
CA GLY A 280 -0.54 6.36 19.39
C GLY A 280 -1.84 6.68 20.13
N SER A 281 -2.09 7.95 20.45
CA SER A 281 -3.31 8.42 21.11
C SER A 281 -4.00 9.59 20.40
N SER A 282 -3.28 10.31 19.54
CA SER A 282 -3.75 11.50 18.85
C SER A 282 -3.02 11.71 17.53
N TRP A 283 -3.57 12.61 16.72
CA TRP A 283 -2.95 13.08 15.49
C TRP A 283 -2.18 14.37 15.73
N ASN A 284 -0.90 14.38 15.34
CA ASN A 284 -0.07 15.56 15.34
C ASN A 284 -0.02 16.16 13.94
N TYR A 285 -0.57 17.36 13.76
CA TYR A 285 -0.38 18.14 12.56
C TYR A 285 1.09 18.54 12.44
N PHE A 286 1.69 18.37 11.27
CA PHE A 286 3.09 18.78 11.06
C PHE A 286 3.33 19.58 9.78
N TYR A 287 2.41 19.57 8.81
CA TYR A 287 2.62 20.28 7.55
C TYR A 287 1.33 20.55 6.77
N ASN A 288 1.25 21.70 6.10
CA ASN A 288 0.23 22.00 5.10
C ASN A 288 0.91 22.11 3.72
N PRO A 289 0.73 21.11 2.84
CA PRO A 289 1.42 21.06 1.56
C PRO A 289 0.85 22.04 0.54
N LYS A 290 1.72 22.53 -0.34
CA LYS A 290 1.29 23.23 -1.56
C LYS A 290 0.58 22.27 -2.52
N TYR A 291 1.02 21.00 -2.55
CA TYR A 291 0.50 19.98 -3.45
C TYR A 291 -0.11 18.80 -2.66
N ALA A 292 -1.44 18.70 -2.61
CA ALA A 292 -2.15 17.84 -1.64
C ALA A 292 -2.90 16.62 -2.23
N TRP A 293 -2.42 16.00 -3.30
CA TRP A 293 -3.10 14.84 -3.92
C TRP A 293 -2.53 13.48 -3.52
N GLY A 294 -1.20 13.35 -3.49
CA GLY A 294 -0.49 12.15 -3.04
C GLY A 294 0.52 12.49 -1.94
N PHE A 295 0.85 11.52 -1.11
CA PHE A 295 1.86 11.67 -0.06
C PHE A 295 2.65 10.36 0.04
N TYR A 296 3.98 10.46 0.09
CA TYR A 296 4.88 9.31 0.14
C TYR A 296 5.96 9.54 1.18
N VAL A 297 6.23 8.52 2.00
CA VAL A 297 7.19 8.59 3.12
C VAL A 297 8.20 7.45 3.00
N PHE A 298 9.42 7.80 2.63
CA PHE A 298 10.54 6.85 2.57
C PHE A 298 11.32 6.83 3.88
N ARG A 299 11.77 8.00 4.34
CA ARG A 299 12.48 8.17 5.61
C ARG A 299 11.99 9.44 6.29
N ASP A 300 12.36 9.64 7.55
CA ASP A 300 12.03 10.86 8.29
C ASP A 300 12.55 12.13 7.58
N ASN A 301 13.67 12.02 6.86
CA ASN A 301 14.28 13.08 6.06
C ASN A 301 14.08 12.90 4.54
N TYR A 302 13.11 12.08 4.14
CA TYR A 302 12.80 11.86 2.72
C TYR A 302 11.31 11.58 2.55
N MET A 303 10.55 12.66 2.40
CA MET A 303 9.11 12.62 2.15
C MET A 303 8.76 13.42 0.91
N LEU A 304 7.67 13.03 0.25
CA LEU A 304 7.19 13.68 -0.97
C LEU A 304 5.71 14.02 -0.85
N SER A 305 5.40 15.29 -1.09
CA SER A 305 4.06 15.80 -1.27
C SER A 305 3.80 15.91 -2.76
N LEU A 306 2.72 15.32 -3.27
CA LEU A 306 2.45 15.23 -4.71
C LEU A 306 1.14 15.90 -5.07
N GLY A 307 1.06 16.54 -6.23
CA GLY A 307 -0.20 17.09 -6.69
C GLY A 307 -0.18 17.75 -8.06
N ARG A 308 -1.21 18.54 -8.31
CA ARG A 308 -1.38 19.25 -9.58
C ARG A 308 -0.33 20.36 -9.70
N GLY A 309 0.44 20.31 -10.77
CA GLY A 309 1.48 21.29 -11.07
C GLY A 309 2.82 21.07 -10.35
N GLY A 310 3.01 19.98 -9.59
CA GLY A 310 4.30 19.70 -8.97
C GLY A 310 4.31 18.74 -7.79
N ALA A 311 5.44 18.78 -7.09
CA ALA A 311 5.67 18.06 -5.85
C ALA A 311 6.58 18.87 -4.92
N GLU A 312 6.52 18.59 -3.61
CA GLU A 312 7.47 19.08 -2.62
C GLU A 312 8.26 17.92 -2.04
N TYR A 313 9.53 18.16 -1.72
CA TYR A 313 10.45 17.21 -1.10
C TYR A 313 10.86 17.69 0.29
N TYR A 314 10.70 16.86 1.30
CA TYR A 314 11.20 17.12 2.65
C TYR A 314 12.56 16.46 2.84
N ASN A 315 13.56 17.26 3.15
CA ASN A 315 14.96 16.81 3.35
C ASN A 315 15.33 16.59 4.82
N GLY A 316 14.36 16.62 5.74
CA GLY A 316 14.61 16.55 7.19
C GLY A 316 14.65 17.92 7.90
N GLU A 317 14.73 19.01 7.14
CA GLU A 317 14.72 20.37 7.69
C GLU A 317 13.58 21.20 7.08
N ASN A 318 13.48 21.20 5.75
CA ASN A 318 12.59 22.07 5.01
C ASN A 318 11.86 21.30 3.90
N TRP A 319 10.66 21.78 3.56
CA TRP A 319 9.94 21.36 2.37
C TRP A 319 10.39 22.22 1.18
N ILE A 320 10.83 21.55 0.13
CA ILE A 320 11.42 22.16 -1.06
C ILE A 320 10.50 21.93 -2.25
N ASP A 321 10.08 23.01 -2.90
CA ASP A 321 9.23 22.95 -4.10
C ASP A 321 10.04 22.48 -5.33
N LEU A 322 9.71 21.27 -5.82
CA LEU A 322 10.27 20.69 -7.04
C LEU A 322 9.45 21.07 -8.29
N GLY A 323 8.21 21.52 -8.11
CA GLY A 323 7.28 21.86 -9.18
C GLY A 323 7.79 23.01 -10.04
N LEU A 324 8.23 24.10 -9.41
CA LEU A 324 8.70 25.29 -10.13
C LEU A 324 10.07 25.11 -10.80
N THR A 325 10.90 24.21 -10.28
CA THR A 325 12.31 24.06 -10.66
C THR A 325 12.54 22.91 -11.63
N ILE A 326 11.87 21.77 -11.41
CA ILE A 326 12.09 20.53 -12.16
C ILE A 326 10.91 20.23 -13.08
N PHE A 327 9.68 20.35 -12.56
CA PHE A 327 8.51 19.75 -13.22
C PHE A 327 7.71 20.67 -14.12
N LYS A 328 7.89 21.99 -14.01
CA LYS A 328 7.19 23.00 -14.82
C LYS A 328 7.26 22.74 -16.33
N LYS A 329 8.38 22.18 -16.82
CA LYS A 329 8.59 21.88 -18.24
C LYS A 329 7.69 20.76 -18.79
N TYR A 330 7.05 19.97 -17.93
CA TYR A 330 6.18 18.85 -18.32
C TYR A 330 4.69 19.21 -18.42
N GLY A 331 4.32 20.49 -18.25
CA GLY A 331 2.95 20.96 -18.41
C GLY A 331 2.07 20.76 -17.17
N ASP A 332 0.75 20.66 -17.38
CA ASP A 332 -0.22 20.49 -16.30
C ASP A 332 -0.34 19.00 -15.92
N VAL A 333 0.57 18.57 -15.06
CA VAL A 333 0.63 17.20 -14.55
C VAL A 333 0.14 17.16 -13.11
N THR A 334 -0.76 16.21 -12.80
CA THR A 334 -1.10 15.87 -11.42
C THR A 334 -0.37 14.61 -10.99
N PHE A 335 0.63 14.76 -10.11
CA PHE A 335 1.34 13.63 -9.53
C PHE A 335 0.49 12.95 -8.45
N ARG A 336 0.48 11.61 -8.48
CA ARG A 336 -0.40 10.76 -7.67
C ARG A 336 0.36 9.78 -6.79
N ALA A 337 1.44 9.21 -7.32
CA ALA A 337 2.23 8.20 -6.63
C ALA A 337 3.72 8.42 -6.84
N ALA A 338 4.51 7.92 -5.89
CA ALA A 338 5.95 7.95 -5.94
C ALA A 338 6.54 6.66 -5.37
N TRP A 339 7.75 6.34 -5.79
CA TRP A 339 8.57 5.31 -5.17
C TRP A 339 10.06 5.67 -5.30
N THR A 340 10.84 5.38 -4.27
CA THR A 340 12.31 5.54 -4.29
C THR A 340 12.99 4.45 -3.48
N ASP A 341 14.21 4.12 -3.86
CA ASP A 341 15.17 3.35 -3.05
C ASP A 341 16.23 4.25 -2.38
N GLY A 342 16.06 5.57 -2.46
CA GLY A 342 16.99 6.58 -1.98
C GLY A 342 18.04 7.02 -3.01
N LYS A 343 18.19 6.31 -4.13
CA LYS A 343 19.14 6.66 -5.22
C LYS A 343 18.40 7.07 -6.48
N GLU A 344 17.29 6.40 -6.77
CA GLU A 344 16.42 6.68 -7.90
C GLU A 344 15.03 7.07 -7.40
N LEU A 345 14.34 7.96 -8.10
CA LEU A 345 13.00 8.41 -7.76
C LEU A 345 12.07 8.30 -8.98
N PHE A 346 10.96 7.60 -8.80
CA PHE A 346 9.88 7.50 -9.77
C PHE A 346 8.68 8.30 -9.30
N LEU A 347 8.14 9.17 -10.16
CA LEU A 347 6.88 9.89 -9.94
C LEU A 347 5.89 9.54 -11.04
N VAL A 348 4.68 9.15 -10.65
CA VAL A 348 3.58 8.85 -11.58
C VAL A 348 2.60 10.01 -11.56
N GLY A 349 2.36 10.61 -12.71
CA GLY A 349 1.41 11.71 -12.85
C GLY A 349 0.55 11.60 -14.10
N ASN A 350 -0.53 12.39 -14.14
CA ASN A 350 -1.45 12.40 -15.27
C ASN A 350 -1.54 13.78 -15.90
N THR A 351 -1.62 13.83 -17.24
CA THR A 351 -1.75 15.07 -18.00
C THR A 351 -3.20 15.54 -18.05
N PHE A 352 -3.39 16.84 -17.87
CA PHE A 352 -4.70 17.50 -17.97
C PHE A 352 -4.72 18.69 -18.94
N ASP A 353 -3.58 18.99 -19.56
CA ASP A 353 -3.42 20.04 -20.57
C ASP A 353 -3.77 19.58 -21.99
N SER A 354 -4.04 18.30 -22.19
CA SER A 354 -4.27 17.71 -23.51
C SER A 354 -5.23 16.53 -23.45
N TYR A 355 -5.90 16.31 -24.59
CA TYR A 355 -6.78 15.16 -24.82
C TYR A 355 -6.20 14.33 -25.99
N PRO A 356 -6.16 12.98 -25.90
CA PRO A 356 -6.53 12.15 -24.75
C PRO A 356 -5.59 12.37 -23.56
N GLN A 357 -6.09 12.09 -22.35
CA GLN A 357 -5.30 12.21 -21.12
C GLN A 357 -4.35 11.02 -20.99
N LYS A 358 -3.12 11.29 -20.56
CA LYS A 358 -2.02 10.32 -20.53
C LYS A 358 -1.40 10.24 -19.15
N THR A 359 -0.60 9.21 -18.94
CA THR A 359 0.27 9.11 -17.76
C THR A 359 1.67 9.54 -18.15
N ILE A 360 2.30 10.37 -17.32
CA ILE A 360 3.73 10.65 -17.40
C ILE A 360 4.39 9.97 -16.20
N VAL A 361 5.48 9.26 -16.46
CA VAL A 361 6.36 8.74 -15.43
C VAL A 361 7.67 9.50 -15.48
N LEU A 362 7.98 10.22 -14.41
CA LEU A 362 9.28 10.87 -14.26
C LEU A 362 10.23 9.94 -13.50
N HIS A 363 11.45 9.85 -13.99
CA HIS A 363 12.50 9.02 -13.40
C HIS A 363 13.75 9.87 -13.16
N GLY A 364 14.06 10.12 -11.89
CA GLY A 364 15.28 10.78 -11.44
C GLY A 364 16.36 9.74 -11.09
N LYS A 365 17.56 9.92 -11.62
CA LYS A 365 18.76 9.09 -11.35
C LYS A 365 19.92 9.91 -10.85
#